data_AF-A0A971PZA4-F1
#
_entry.id   AF-A0A971PZA4-F1
#
_cell.length_a   1.000
_cell.length_b   1.000
_cell.length_c   1.000
_cell.angle_alpha   90.00
_cell.angle_beta   90.00
_cell.angle_gamma   90.00
#
_symmetry.space_group_name_H-M   'P 1'
#
loop_
_entity.id
_entity.type
_entity.pdbx_description
1 polymer ?
#
loop_
_entity_poly.entity_id
_entity_poly.type
_entity_poly.pdbx_seq_one_letter_code
_entity_poly.pdbx_strand_id
1 'polypeptide(L)'
;MLFRIGGVNISRNSWIKKEIELWHSEGLINPEQAQLLSSRYPETEFRANSILPMLGAILLGVGIILFFAANWPVIPVAVKLILILSTLFTCHYFAYKYRYEKNNIWLGNSLLLLGGILFGAAIFLIAQIYNINAYYPNGILFWALGVLLMAWVTREQSVTILTILLLLAWTISDFSKTHPLIPWLHLLILFLLAFPLAYRMRSAIAVVLCQVWLVITLLASISSNYAHIIPLVLIFLGSAFYLRGRQGEELYSLLYVATGMVMVLTTMLVFS
;
A
#
# COMPACT_ATOMS: atom_id res chain seq x y z
N MET A 1 -2.70 16.88 -17.57
CA MET A 1 -1.93 16.93 -18.83
C MET A 1 -1.36 18.34 -18.95
N LEU A 2 -0.06 18.50 -18.69
CA LEU A 2 0.64 19.80 -18.65
C LEU A 2 1.11 20.15 -20.07
N PHE A 3 0.87 21.38 -20.52
CA PHE A 3 1.41 21.89 -21.78
C PHE A 3 2.61 22.79 -21.47
N ARG A 4 3.71 22.60 -22.21
CA ARG A 4 4.99 23.28 -21.98
C ARG A 4 5.18 24.38 -23.03
N ILE A 5 5.02 25.63 -22.63
CA ILE A 5 5.42 26.81 -23.42
C ILE A 5 6.28 27.69 -22.48
N GLY A 6 7.51 28.01 -22.87
CA GLY A 6 8.35 28.98 -22.16
C GLY A 6 8.86 28.60 -20.75
N GLY A 7 8.89 27.31 -20.39
CA GLY A 7 9.51 26.86 -19.14
C GLY A 7 8.68 27.04 -17.86
N VAL A 8 7.46 27.56 -17.95
CA VAL A 8 6.53 27.68 -16.80
C VAL A 8 5.44 26.61 -16.90
N ASN A 9 5.30 25.80 -15.86
CA ASN A 9 4.29 24.74 -15.78
C ASN A 9 2.94 25.36 -15.36
N ILE A 10 2.12 25.74 -16.35
CA ILE A 10 0.80 26.36 -16.11
C ILE A 10 -0.27 25.25 -16.16
N SER A 11 -1.19 25.23 -15.19
CA SER A 11 -2.33 24.31 -15.24
C SER A 11 -3.16 24.59 -16.50
N ARG A 12 -3.69 23.55 -17.16
CA ARG A 12 -4.45 23.70 -18.42
C ARG A 12 -5.57 24.74 -18.31
N ASN A 13 -6.23 24.82 -17.16
CA ASN A 13 -7.31 25.78 -16.90
C ASN A 13 -6.79 27.21 -16.77
N SER A 14 -5.64 27.42 -16.12
CA SER A 14 -5.03 28.76 -16.00
C SER A 14 -4.48 29.30 -17.33
N TRP A 15 -4.08 28.43 -18.27
CA TRP A 15 -3.72 28.87 -19.62
C TRP A 15 -4.96 29.30 -20.42
N ILE A 16 -6.02 28.49 -20.40
CA ILE A 16 -7.27 28.81 -21.13
C ILE A 16 -7.87 30.14 -20.67
N LYS A 17 -7.83 30.46 -19.37
CA LYS A 17 -8.32 31.76 -18.87
C LYS A 17 -7.52 32.95 -19.41
N LYS A 18 -6.19 32.86 -19.44
CA LYS A 18 -5.35 33.90 -20.04
C LYS A 18 -5.69 34.10 -21.52
N GLU A 19 -5.96 33.01 -22.22
CA GLU A 19 -6.37 33.06 -23.62
C GLU A 19 -7.74 33.72 -23.80
N ILE A 20 -8.71 33.43 -22.92
CA ILE A 20 -10.03 34.08 -22.90
C ILE A 20 -9.90 35.59 -22.64
N GLU A 21 -9.02 36.00 -21.72
CA GLU A 21 -8.72 37.42 -21.47
C GLU A 21 -8.09 38.08 -22.71
N LEU A 22 -7.19 37.38 -23.40
CA LEU A 22 -6.57 37.85 -24.63
C LEU A 22 -7.62 38.05 -25.73
N TRP A 23 -8.47 37.06 -25.98
CA TRP A 23 -9.54 37.14 -26.99
C TRP A 23 -10.55 38.24 -26.69
N HIS A 24 -10.84 38.51 -25.41
CA HIS A 24 -11.67 39.64 -25.02
C HIS A 24 -10.95 40.97 -25.31
N SER A 25 -9.66 41.08 -24.98
CA SER A 25 -8.86 42.29 -25.25
C SER A 25 -8.66 42.57 -26.74
N GLU A 26 -8.64 41.52 -27.57
CA GLU A 26 -8.58 41.60 -29.04
C GLU A 26 -9.95 41.85 -29.67
N GLY A 27 -11.02 41.91 -28.87
CA GLY A 27 -12.39 42.14 -29.34
C GLY A 27 -13.02 40.95 -30.09
N LEU A 28 -12.41 39.76 -30.01
CA LEU A 28 -12.90 38.54 -30.66
C LEU A 28 -14.13 37.95 -29.95
N ILE A 29 -14.29 38.24 -28.66
CA ILE A 29 -15.42 37.81 -27.83
C ILE A 29 -15.96 38.96 -27.00
N ASN A 30 -17.26 38.94 -26.70
CA ASN A 30 -17.90 39.95 -25.87
C ASN A 30 -17.74 39.64 -24.35
N PRO A 31 -18.05 40.60 -23.46
CA PRO A 31 -17.86 40.43 -22.01
C PRO A 31 -18.67 39.25 -21.43
N GLU A 32 -19.89 39.04 -21.92
CA GLU A 32 -20.78 37.95 -21.45
C GLU A 32 -20.22 36.56 -21.86
N GLN A 33 -19.69 36.45 -23.08
CA GLN A 33 -19.04 35.23 -23.59
C GLN A 33 -17.75 34.94 -22.83
N ALA A 34 -16.93 35.95 -22.55
CA ALA A 34 -15.71 35.79 -21.76
C ALA A 34 -16.01 35.26 -20.35
N GLN A 35 -17.07 35.78 -19.72
CA GLN A 35 -17.50 35.35 -18.39
C GLN A 35 -18.07 33.91 -18.40
N LEU A 36 -18.88 33.57 -19.41
CA LEU A 36 -19.42 32.22 -19.59
C LEU A 36 -18.30 31.19 -19.82
N LEU A 37 -17.33 31.51 -20.68
CA LEU A 37 -16.19 30.63 -20.96
C LEU A 37 -15.30 30.46 -19.73
N SER A 38 -15.01 31.54 -19.01
CA SER A 38 -14.22 31.49 -17.78
C SER A 38 -14.87 30.63 -16.69
N SER A 39 -16.20 30.63 -16.59
CA SER A 39 -16.95 29.82 -15.63
C SER A 39 -16.85 28.30 -15.88
N ARG A 40 -16.58 27.89 -17.13
CA ARG A 40 -16.38 26.47 -17.49
C ARG A 40 -14.99 25.94 -17.12
N TYR A 41 -14.05 26.82 -16.81
CA TYR A 41 -12.67 26.47 -16.46
C TYR A 41 -12.29 27.05 -15.09
N PRO A 42 -12.79 26.46 -13.98
CA PRO A 42 -12.45 26.92 -12.64
C PRO A 42 -10.94 26.82 -12.39
N GLU A 43 -10.41 27.79 -11.65
CA GLU A 43 -9.00 27.77 -11.25
C GLU A 43 -8.74 26.59 -10.34
N THR A 44 -7.88 25.69 -10.80
CA THR A 44 -7.09 24.87 -9.90
C THR A 44 -5.92 25.72 -9.42
N GLU A 45 -6.19 26.68 -8.54
CA GLU A 45 -5.12 27.38 -7.82
C GLU A 45 -4.32 26.34 -7.03
N PHE A 46 -3.09 26.06 -7.45
CA PHE A 46 -2.11 25.48 -6.55
C PHE A 46 -1.74 26.59 -5.56
N ARG A 47 -2.51 26.70 -4.49
CA ARG A 47 -2.29 27.71 -3.44
C ARG A 47 -0.95 27.46 -2.79
N ALA A 48 0.02 28.35 -3.05
CA ALA A 48 1.29 28.42 -2.32
C ALA A 48 1.10 28.54 -0.79
N ASN A 49 -0.09 28.99 -0.34
CA ASN A 49 -0.52 28.97 1.07
C ASN A 49 -0.63 27.57 1.69
N SER A 50 -0.48 26.49 0.91
CA SER A 50 -0.53 25.10 1.42
C SER A 50 0.81 24.61 1.99
N ILE A 51 1.92 25.29 1.69
CA ILE A 51 3.26 24.84 2.12
C ILE A 51 3.50 25.18 3.60
N LEU A 52 3.09 26.37 4.06
CA LEU A 52 3.34 26.81 5.43
C LEU A 52 2.63 25.95 6.49
N PRO A 53 1.34 25.57 6.33
CA PRO A 53 0.68 24.63 7.24
C PRO A 53 1.33 23.23 7.20
N MET A 54 1.78 22.79 6.02
CA MET A 54 2.47 21.50 5.86
C MET A 54 3.81 21.48 6.62
N LEU A 55 4.62 22.53 6.46
CA LEU A 55 5.88 22.70 7.20
C LEU A 55 5.63 22.80 8.71
N GLY A 56 4.62 23.56 9.12
CA GLY A 56 4.21 23.66 10.53
C GLY A 56 3.80 22.31 11.11
N ALA A 57 3.02 21.52 10.38
CA ALA A 57 2.63 20.17 10.79
C ALA A 57 3.83 19.22 10.88
N ILE A 58 4.76 19.28 9.93
CA ILE A 58 6.01 18.48 9.95
C ILE A 58 6.87 18.87 11.16
N LEU A 59 7.12 20.16 11.37
CA LEU A 59 7.93 20.65 12.50
C LEU A 59 7.29 20.31 13.84
N LEU A 60 5.97 20.46 13.97
CA LEU A 60 5.24 20.05 15.16
C LEU A 60 5.36 18.54 15.40
N GLY A 61 5.18 17.72 14.36
CA GLY A 61 5.35 16.28 14.43
C GLY A 61 6.76 15.87 14.88
N VAL A 62 7.78 16.47 14.27
CA VAL A 62 9.19 16.28 14.64
C VAL A 62 9.45 16.70 16.09
N GLY A 63 8.93 17.86 16.51
CA GLY A 63 9.06 18.36 17.87
C GLY A 63 8.44 17.42 18.91
N ILE A 64 7.24 16.88 18.63
CA ILE A 64 6.59 15.88 19.47
C ILE A 64 7.45 14.61 19.56
N ILE A 65 7.96 14.10 18.44
CA ILE A 65 8.84 12.93 18.41
C ILE A 65 10.10 13.18 19.24
N LEU A 66 10.76 14.32 19.06
CA LEU A 66 11.97 14.69 19.80
C LEU A 66 11.71 14.84 21.30
N PHE A 67 10.59 15.45 21.68
CA PHE A 67 10.19 15.57 23.08
C PHE A 67 10.05 14.19 23.75
N PHE A 68 9.33 13.26 23.11
CA PHE A 68 9.18 11.90 23.62
C PHE A 68 10.51 11.15 23.61
N ALA A 69 11.33 11.30 22.58
CA ALA A 69 12.64 10.68 22.48
C ALA A 69 13.58 11.14 23.60
N ALA A 70 13.64 12.45 23.87
CA ALA A 70 14.49 13.03 24.92
C ALA A 70 14.07 12.59 26.33
N ASN A 71 12.76 12.43 26.55
CA ASN A 71 12.22 11.99 27.85
C ASN A 71 12.06 10.46 27.94
N TRP A 72 12.33 9.71 26.86
CA TRP A 72 12.06 8.28 26.79
C TRP A 72 12.66 7.46 27.93
N PRO A 73 13.91 7.69 28.39
CA PRO A 73 14.49 6.93 29.49
C PRO A 73 13.76 7.12 30.82
N VAL A 74 13.18 8.30 31.05
CA VAL A 74 12.55 8.69 32.33
C VAL A 74 11.09 8.25 32.39
N ILE A 75 10.41 8.11 31.25
CA ILE A 75 9.00 7.73 31.21
C ILE A 75 8.83 6.27 31.69
N PRO A 76 7.96 6.00 32.69
CA PRO A 76 7.67 4.65 33.16
C PRO A 76 7.11 3.76 32.05
N VAL A 77 7.42 2.45 32.10
CA VAL A 77 6.97 1.46 31.10
C VAL A 77 5.45 1.47 30.93
N ALA A 78 4.69 1.53 32.03
CA ALA A 78 3.23 1.58 31.98
C ALA A 78 2.71 2.77 31.16
N VAL A 79 3.32 3.95 31.32
CA VAL A 79 2.93 5.17 30.60
C VAL A 79 3.24 5.03 29.11
N LYS A 80 4.41 4.46 28.76
CA LYS A 80 4.77 4.16 27.36
C LYS A 80 3.74 3.25 26.70
N LEU A 81 3.36 2.17 27.38
CA LEU A 81 2.37 1.22 26.86
C LEU A 81 0.99 1.86 26.70
N ILE A 82 0.53 2.62 27.70
CA ILE A 82 -0.74 3.36 27.61
C ILE A 82 -0.71 4.30 26.40
N LEU A 83 0.38 5.04 26.18
CA LEU A 83 0.51 5.96 25.05
C LEU A 83 0.48 5.24 23.71
N ILE A 84 1.17 4.11 23.58
CA ILE A 84 1.16 3.29 22.36
C ILE A 84 -0.25 2.77 22.09
N LEU A 85 -0.88 2.14 23.08
CA LEU A 85 -2.20 1.54 22.95
C LEU A 85 -3.29 2.59 22.73
N SER A 86 -3.23 3.73 23.41
CA SER A 86 -4.18 4.83 23.21
C SER A 86 -4.07 5.41 21.81
N THR A 87 -2.84 5.54 21.28
CA THR A 87 -2.60 6.03 19.92
C THR A 87 -3.19 5.07 18.88
N LEU A 88 -2.95 3.76 19.03
CA LEU A 88 -3.53 2.74 18.17
C LEU A 88 -5.05 2.75 18.23
N PHE A 89 -5.62 2.72 19.43
CA PHE A 89 -7.07 2.70 19.63
C PHE A 89 -7.73 3.94 19.02
N THR A 90 -7.17 5.12 19.30
CA THR A 90 -7.69 6.40 18.80
C THR A 90 -7.65 6.47 17.28
N CYS A 91 -6.55 6.00 16.67
CA CYS A 91 -6.41 5.97 15.21
C CYS A 91 -7.50 5.08 14.56
N HIS A 92 -7.69 3.86 15.07
CA HIS A 92 -8.69 2.93 14.53
C HIS A 92 -10.14 3.38 14.82
N TYR A 93 -10.38 3.95 16.01
CA TYR A 93 -11.68 4.53 16.36
C TYR A 93 -12.07 5.65 15.39
N PHE A 94 -11.16 6.60 15.13
CA PHE A 94 -11.43 7.65 14.16
C PHE A 94 -11.51 7.12 12.73
N ALA A 95 -10.72 6.12 12.36
CA ALA A 95 -10.83 5.46 11.06
C ALA A 95 -12.24 4.89 10.84
N TYR A 96 -12.77 4.17 11.83
CA TYR A 96 -14.13 3.64 11.83
C TYR A 96 -15.18 4.77 11.76
N LYS A 97 -15.08 5.75 12.67
CA LYS A 97 -16.02 6.88 12.74
C LYS A 97 -16.09 7.66 11.44
N TYR A 98 -14.96 8.01 10.84
CA TYR A 98 -14.95 8.77 9.59
C TYR A 98 -15.43 7.94 8.40
N ARG A 99 -15.07 6.66 8.34
CA ARG A 99 -15.46 5.79 7.23
C ARG A 99 -16.94 5.43 7.25
N TYR A 100 -17.48 5.04 8.41
CA TYR A 100 -18.79 4.40 8.52
C TYR A 100 -19.89 5.30 9.10
N GLU A 101 -19.56 6.27 9.97
CA GLU A 101 -20.57 7.17 10.55
C GLU A 101 -20.65 8.50 9.80
N LYS A 102 -19.51 9.07 9.42
CA LYS A 102 -19.44 10.39 8.75
C LYS A 102 -19.36 10.34 7.22
N ASN A 103 -19.37 9.14 6.62
CA ASN A 103 -19.24 8.92 5.18
C ASN A 103 -18.02 9.59 4.50
N ASN A 104 -16.98 9.94 5.26
CA ASN A 104 -15.71 10.42 4.71
C ASN A 104 -14.78 9.23 4.48
N ILE A 105 -15.04 8.52 3.39
CA ILE A 105 -14.34 7.28 3.02
C ILE A 105 -12.85 7.52 2.83
N TRP A 106 -12.46 8.65 2.22
CA TRP A 106 -11.06 8.98 1.99
C TRP A 106 -10.28 9.08 3.30
N LEU A 107 -10.76 9.91 4.24
CA LEU A 107 -10.08 10.08 5.53
C LEU A 107 -10.10 8.80 6.35
N GLY A 108 -11.22 8.06 6.34
CA GLY A 108 -11.34 6.77 7.01
C GLY A 108 -10.35 5.74 6.49
N ASN A 109 -10.20 5.60 5.17
CA ASN A 109 -9.23 4.69 4.55
C ASN A 109 -7.79 5.12 4.84
N SER A 110 -7.48 6.42 4.79
CA SER A 110 -6.15 6.93 5.15
C SER A 110 -5.81 6.63 6.61
N LEU A 111 -6.77 6.75 7.53
CA LEU A 111 -6.59 6.41 8.94
C LEU A 111 -6.46 4.90 9.17
N LEU A 112 -7.14 4.05 8.39
CA LEU A 112 -6.92 2.59 8.44
C LEU A 112 -5.50 2.22 8.00
N LEU A 113 -5.02 2.81 6.91
CA LEU A 113 -3.64 2.62 6.45
C LEU A 113 -2.64 3.10 7.51
N LEU A 114 -2.85 4.29 8.07
CA LEU A 114 -2.04 4.83 9.16
C LEU A 114 -2.05 3.90 10.38
N GLY A 115 -3.22 3.38 10.76
CA GLY A 115 -3.38 2.42 11.84
C GLY A 115 -2.57 1.14 11.62
N GLY A 116 -2.55 0.64 10.39
CA GLY A 116 -1.70 -0.49 9.99
C GLY A 116 -0.21 -0.19 10.14
N ILE A 117 0.26 1.02 9.79
CA ILE A 117 1.66 1.44 9.96
C ILE A 117 2.01 1.61 11.45
N LEU A 118 1.14 2.27 12.20
CA LEU A 118 1.31 2.48 13.65
C LEU A 118 1.35 1.16 14.41
N PHE A 119 0.61 0.13 13.96
CA PHE A 119 0.64 -1.20 14.55
C PHE A 119 2.05 -1.83 14.46
N GLY A 120 2.72 -1.71 13.32
CA GLY A 120 4.11 -2.13 13.17
C GLY A 120 5.06 -1.34 14.07
N ALA A 121 4.93 -0.02 14.07
CA ALA A 121 5.72 0.84 14.95
C ALA A 121 5.55 0.46 16.42
N ALA A 122 4.33 0.15 16.86
CA ALA A 122 4.03 -0.31 18.21
C ALA A 122 4.72 -1.62 18.54
N ILE A 123 4.72 -2.61 17.64
CA ILE A 123 5.43 -3.88 17.84
C ILE A 123 6.91 -3.63 18.11
N PHE A 124 7.57 -2.85 17.26
CA PHE A 124 9.01 -2.57 17.41
C PHE A 124 9.32 -1.72 18.65
N LEU A 125 8.45 -0.76 18.99
CA LEU A 125 8.63 0.06 20.19
C LEU A 125 8.46 -0.77 21.47
N ILE A 126 7.49 -1.68 21.50
CA ILE A 126 7.30 -2.63 22.62
C ILE A 126 8.50 -3.57 22.73
N ALA A 127 9.00 -4.10 21.60
CA ALA A 127 10.20 -4.93 21.59
C ALA A 127 11.40 -4.17 22.17
N GLN A 128 11.57 -2.89 21.81
CA GLN A 128 12.60 -2.02 22.36
C GLN A 128 12.45 -1.78 23.87
N ILE A 129 11.22 -1.49 24.35
CA ILE A 129 10.95 -1.24 25.77
C ILE A 129 11.36 -2.43 26.65
N TYR A 130 11.05 -3.63 26.18
CA TYR A 130 11.34 -4.87 26.92
C TYR A 130 12.70 -5.48 26.60
N ASN A 131 13.55 -4.79 25.82
CA ASN A 131 14.84 -5.30 25.34
C ASN A 131 14.72 -6.71 24.74
N ILE A 132 13.60 -6.98 24.06
CA ILE A 132 13.43 -8.25 23.37
C ILE A 132 14.41 -8.22 22.21
N ASN A 133 15.35 -9.17 22.20
CA ASN A 133 16.13 -9.51 21.01
C ASN A 133 15.19 -10.18 20.00
N ALA A 134 14.16 -9.44 19.58
CA ALA A 134 13.19 -9.88 18.60
C ALA A 134 13.95 -9.94 17.29
N TYR A 135 14.14 -11.17 16.83
CA TYR A 135 14.65 -11.44 15.51
C TYR A 135 13.84 -10.64 14.48
N TYR A 136 14.52 -9.80 13.69
CA TYR A 136 13.92 -8.75 12.86
C TYR A 136 12.80 -9.28 11.91
N PRO A 137 12.92 -10.46 11.30
CA PRO A 137 11.84 -11.11 10.53
C PRO A 137 10.55 -11.41 11.31
N ASN A 138 10.61 -11.87 12.56
CA ASN A 138 9.42 -12.28 13.31
C ASN A 138 8.52 -11.07 13.62
N GLY A 139 9.10 -9.90 13.90
CA GLY A 139 8.35 -8.67 14.09
C GLY A 139 7.57 -8.26 12.84
N ILE A 140 8.18 -8.42 11.66
CA ILE A 140 7.53 -8.15 10.37
C ILE A 140 6.38 -9.14 10.13
N LEU A 141 6.54 -10.42 10.49
CA LEU A 141 5.46 -11.41 10.37
C LEU A 141 4.25 -11.06 11.27
N PHE A 142 4.47 -10.75 12.56
CA PHE A 142 3.37 -10.35 13.44
C PHE A 142 2.69 -9.07 12.98
N TRP A 143 3.47 -8.12 12.45
CA TRP A 143 2.94 -6.92 11.82
C TRP A 143 2.06 -7.29 10.62
N ALA A 144 2.57 -8.11 9.69
CA ALA A 144 1.84 -8.56 8.52
C ALA A 144 0.53 -9.29 8.89
N LEU A 145 0.55 -10.16 9.90
CA LEU A 145 -0.64 -10.90 10.36
C LEU A 145 -1.73 -9.97 10.94
N GLY A 146 -1.35 -8.97 11.73
CA GLY A 146 -2.32 -8.01 12.27
C GLY A 146 -2.94 -7.13 11.18
N VAL A 147 -2.12 -6.67 10.22
CA VAL A 147 -2.62 -5.88 9.07
C VAL A 147 -3.44 -6.77 8.13
N LEU A 148 -3.09 -8.04 7.95
CA LEU A 148 -3.87 -9.02 7.18
C LEU A 148 -5.26 -9.20 7.77
N LEU A 149 -5.37 -9.39 9.09
CA LEU A 149 -6.66 -9.50 9.76
C LEU A 149 -7.49 -8.23 9.54
N MET A 150 -6.86 -7.06 9.68
CA MET A 150 -7.51 -5.78 9.38
C MET A 150 -7.97 -5.68 7.92
N ALA A 151 -7.15 -6.13 6.96
CA ALA A 151 -7.47 -6.09 5.54
C ALA A 151 -8.69 -6.97 5.22
N TRP A 152 -8.78 -8.15 5.84
CA TRP A 152 -9.92 -9.05 5.71
C TRP A 152 -11.22 -8.48 6.27
N VAL A 153 -11.15 -7.79 7.41
CA VAL A 153 -12.31 -7.15 8.05
C VAL A 153 -12.75 -5.92 7.26
N THR A 154 -11.81 -5.04 6.94
CA THR A 154 -12.10 -3.71 6.40
C THR A 154 -12.25 -3.68 4.89
N ARG A 155 -11.73 -4.70 4.19
CA ARG A 155 -11.76 -4.81 2.72
C ARG A 155 -11.28 -3.54 2.02
N GLU A 156 -10.23 -2.94 2.57
CA GLU A 156 -9.65 -1.70 2.05
C GLU A 156 -8.40 -2.04 1.22
N GLN A 157 -8.27 -1.38 0.06
CA GLN A 157 -7.24 -1.69 -0.93
C GLN A 157 -5.83 -1.35 -0.45
N SER A 158 -5.64 -0.19 0.19
CA SER A 158 -4.34 0.27 0.68
C SER A 158 -3.79 -0.63 1.79
N VAL A 159 -4.63 -1.09 2.72
CA VAL A 159 -4.32 -2.01 3.81
C VAL A 159 -3.99 -3.40 3.26
N THR A 160 -4.69 -3.83 2.19
CA THR A 160 -4.36 -5.06 1.46
C THR A 160 -2.99 -4.97 0.80
N ILE A 161 -2.70 -3.85 0.12
CA ILE A 161 -1.39 -3.60 -0.49
C ILE A 161 -0.29 -3.61 0.59
N LEU A 162 -0.51 -2.91 1.72
CA LEU A 162 0.41 -2.91 2.86
C LEU A 162 0.66 -4.32 3.37
N THR A 163 -0.38 -5.14 3.50
CA THR A 163 -0.26 -6.54 3.93
C THR A 163 0.67 -7.34 3.01
N ILE A 164 0.48 -7.23 1.69
CA ILE A 164 1.28 -7.98 0.71
C ILE A 164 2.74 -7.49 0.72
N LEU A 165 2.96 -6.18 0.85
CA LEU A 165 4.31 -5.61 0.97
C LEU A 165 5.02 -6.11 2.24
N LEU A 166 4.32 -6.21 3.36
CA LEU A 166 4.89 -6.74 4.61
C LEU A 166 5.24 -8.22 4.51
N LEU A 167 4.39 -9.04 3.90
CA LEU A 167 4.66 -10.46 3.68
C LEU A 167 5.85 -10.68 2.72
N LEU A 168 5.96 -9.84 1.69
CA LEU A 168 7.10 -9.83 0.77
C LEU A 168 8.39 -9.41 1.51
N ALA A 169 8.33 -8.35 2.33
CA ALA A 169 9.46 -7.93 3.15
C ALA A 169 9.92 -9.01 4.14
N TRP A 170 8.96 -9.71 4.76
CA TRP A 170 9.25 -10.85 5.63
C TRP A 170 9.98 -11.97 4.87
N THR A 171 9.51 -12.32 3.68
CA THR A 171 10.14 -13.35 2.82
C THR A 171 11.58 -13.01 2.45
N ILE A 172 11.84 -11.75 2.08
CA ILE A 172 13.20 -11.28 1.78
C ILE A 172 14.08 -11.36 3.03
N SER A 173 13.51 -11.03 4.20
CA SER A 173 14.25 -11.07 5.46
C SER A 173 14.62 -12.50 5.89
N ASP A 174 13.72 -13.47 5.69
CA ASP A 174 13.97 -14.90 5.93
C ASP A 174 15.05 -15.46 4.99
N PHE A 175 15.15 -14.98 3.75
CA PHE A 175 16.19 -15.38 2.79
C PHE A 175 17.61 -14.96 3.21
N SER A 176 17.77 -13.95 4.08
CA SER A 176 19.06 -13.32 4.39
C SER A 176 20.04 -14.14 5.28
N LYS A 177 20.05 -15.48 5.14
CA LYS A 177 21.00 -16.47 5.71
C LYS A 177 20.80 -16.86 7.18
N THR A 178 19.69 -16.48 7.78
CA THR A 178 19.64 -16.40 9.24
C THR A 178 18.68 -17.46 9.84
N HIS A 179 17.69 -17.93 9.06
CA HIS A 179 16.97 -19.21 9.24
C HIS A 179 16.72 -19.90 7.89
N PRO A 180 16.59 -21.25 7.85
CA PRO A 180 16.19 -21.93 6.62
C PRO A 180 14.78 -21.46 6.23
N LEU A 181 14.64 -20.94 5.02
CA LEU A 181 13.34 -20.65 4.45
C LEU A 181 12.43 -21.87 4.57
N ILE A 182 11.17 -21.61 4.89
CA ILE A 182 10.09 -22.60 4.88
C ILE A 182 9.16 -22.24 3.70
N PRO A 183 9.47 -22.67 2.46
CA PRO A 183 8.73 -22.27 1.27
C PRO A 183 7.24 -22.55 1.34
N TRP A 184 6.86 -23.71 1.89
CA TRP A 184 5.46 -24.13 1.94
C TRP A 184 4.60 -23.21 2.81
N LEU A 185 5.16 -22.62 3.87
CA LEU A 185 4.44 -21.66 4.72
C LEU A 185 4.15 -20.37 3.95
N HIS A 186 5.13 -19.86 3.22
CA HIS A 186 4.99 -18.67 2.37
C HIS A 186 3.96 -18.89 1.27
N LEU A 187 4.01 -20.05 0.60
CA LEU A 187 3.02 -20.41 -0.42
C LEU A 187 1.62 -20.57 0.18
N LEU A 188 1.48 -21.18 1.36
CA LEU A 188 0.21 -21.34 2.04
C LEU A 188 -0.43 -19.98 2.37
N ILE A 189 0.34 -19.04 2.92
CA ILE A 189 -0.14 -17.68 3.22
C ILE A 189 -0.50 -16.94 1.93
N LEU A 190 0.34 -17.06 0.89
CA LEU A 190 0.11 -16.44 -0.42
C LEU A 190 -1.21 -16.92 -1.03
N PHE A 191 -1.44 -18.22 -1.10
CA PHE A 191 -2.59 -18.78 -1.81
C PHE A 191 -3.87 -18.84 -0.99
N LEU A 192 -3.80 -19.05 0.32
CA LEU A 192 -5.00 -19.13 1.16
C LEU A 192 -5.48 -17.75 1.63
N LEU A 193 -4.57 -16.78 1.79
CA LEU A 193 -4.90 -15.52 2.46
C LEU A 193 -4.70 -14.31 1.53
N ALA A 194 -3.51 -14.13 0.94
CA ALA A 194 -3.20 -12.92 0.17
C ALA A 194 -3.90 -12.89 -1.20
N PHE A 195 -3.87 -13.99 -1.95
CA PHE A 195 -4.43 -14.06 -3.29
C PHE A 195 -5.98 -13.93 -3.30
N PRO A 196 -6.73 -14.63 -2.43
CA PRO A 196 -8.19 -14.47 -2.36
C PRO A 196 -8.58 -13.05 -1.93
N LEU A 197 -7.78 -12.43 -1.05
CA LEU A 197 -7.99 -11.04 -0.64
C LEU A 197 -7.75 -10.08 -1.80
N ALA A 198 -6.62 -10.20 -2.52
CA ALA A 198 -6.33 -9.39 -3.70
C ALA A 198 -7.42 -9.51 -4.78
N TYR A 199 -7.95 -10.71 -4.99
CA TYR A 199 -9.07 -10.96 -5.89
C TYR A 199 -10.36 -10.26 -5.44
N ARG A 200 -10.75 -10.44 -4.17
CA ARG A 200 -11.95 -9.79 -3.61
C ARG A 200 -11.88 -8.26 -3.72
N MET A 201 -10.68 -7.69 -3.60
CA MET A 201 -10.47 -6.24 -3.67
C MET A 201 -10.41 -5.67 -5.09
N ARG A 202 -10.39 -6.53 -6.12
CA ARG A 202 -10.27 -6.16 -7.54
C ARG A 202 -9.14 -5.14 -7.79
N SER A 203 -7.99 -5.33 -7.12
CA SER A 203 -6.85 -4.44 -7.23
C SER A 203 -5.76 -5.07 -8.10
N ALA A 204 -5.52 -4.49 -9.28
CA ALA A 204 -4.46 -4.95 -10.19
C ALA A 204 -3.09 -4.92 -9.51
N ILE A 205 -2.82 -3.87 -8.74
CA ILE A 205 -1.56 -3.68 -8.02
C ILE A 205 -1.37 -4.79 -6.99
N ALA A 206 -2.42 -5.14 -6.23
CA ALA A 206 -2.35 -6.21 -5.25
C ALA A 206 -2.05 -7.58 -5.92
N VAL A 207 -2.69 -7.87 -7.05
CA VAL A 207 -2.43 -9.10 -7.81
C VAL A 207 -0.99 -9.14 -8.35
N VAL A 208 -0.50 -8.05 -8.93
CA VAL A 208 0.89 -7.95 -9.41
C VAL A 208 1.88 -8.13 -8.26
N LEU A 209 1.64 -7.53 -7.09
CA LEU A 209 2.49 -7.74 -5.92
C LEU A 209 2.48 -9.20 -5.43
N CYS A 210 1.33 -9.88 -5.47
CA CYS A 210 1.26 -11.32 -5.20
C CYS A 210 2.08 -12.13 -6.21
N GLN A 211 2.08 -11.77 -7.50
CA GLN A 211 2.92 -12.43 -8.51
C GLN A 211 4.41 -12.21 -8.26
N VAL A 212 4.81 -10.97 -7.94
CA VAL A 212 6.19 -10.65 -7.58
C VAL A 212 6.62 -11.46 -6.35
N TRP A 213 5.76 -11.53 -5.32
CA TRP A 213 6.02 -12.31 -4.12
C TRP A 213 6.17 -13.81 -4.42
N LEU A 214 5.30 -14.35 -5.30
CA LEU A 214 5.41 -15.74 -5.77
C LEU A 214 6.77 -15.99 -6.42
N VAL A 215 7.17 -15.16 -7.39
CA VAL A 215 8.45 -15.31 -8.10
C VAL A 215 9.64 -15.28 -7.13
N ILE A 216 9.65 -14.34 -6.19
CA ILE A 216 10.71 -14.27 -5.15
C ILE A 216 10.75 -15.55 -4.33
N THR A 217 9.59 -16.04 -3.87
CA THR A 217 9.51 -17.27 -3.07
C THR A 217 10.03 -18.48 -3.86
N LEU A 218 9.71 -18.58 -5.15
CA LEU A 218 10.20 -19.66 -6.02
C LEU A 218 11.70 -19.62 -6.21
N LEU A 219 12.25 -18.46 -6.58
CA LEU A 219 13.70 -18.28 -6.74
C LEU A 219 14.46 -18.63 -5.45
N ALA A 220 13.95 -18.17 -4.31
CA ALA A 220 14.53 -18.46 -3.01
C ALA A 220 14.48 -19.96 -2.67
N SER A 221 13.38 -20.64 -3.03
CA SER A 221 13.21 -22.08 -2.80
C SER A 221 14.12 -22.94 -3.67
N ILE A 222 14.33 -22.56 -4.92
CA ILE A 222 15.29 -23.21 -5.83
C ILE A 222 16.71 -23.07 -5.28
N SER A 223 17.11 -21.86 -4.88
CA SER A 223 18.46 -21.60 -4.34
C SER A 223 18.76 -22.37 -3.05
N SER A 224 17.71 -22.73 -2.28
CA SER A 224 17.82 -23.45 -1.01
C SER A 224 17.64 -24.97 -1.15
N ASN A 225 17.65 -25.50 -2.38
CA ASN A 225 17.50 -26.93 -2.70
C ASN A 225 16.18 -27.58 -2.23
N TYR A 226 15.10 -26.78 -2.05
CA TYR A 226 13.74 -27.29 -1.79
C TYR A 226 12.97 -27.63 -3.08
N ALA A 227 13.69 -27.90 -4.17
CA ALA A 227 13.17 -28.02 -5.53
C ALA A 227 12.08 -29.10 -5.71
N HIS A 228 12.05 -30.11 -4.85
CA HIS A 228 11.16 -31.27 -5.01
C HIS A 228 9.70 -31.02 -4.60
N ILE A 229 9.39 -30.02 -3.76
CA ILE A 229 8.03 -29.77 -3.23
C ILE A 229 7.28 -28.70 -4.04
N ILE A 230 8.04 -27.79 -4.66
CA ILE A 230 7.56 -26.62 -5.41
C ILE A 230 6.67 -26.99 -6.61
N PRO A 231 6.97 -28.02 -7.42
CA PRO A 231 6.32 -28.17 -8.71
C PRO A 231 4.88 -28.68 -8.62
N LEU A 232 4.57 -29.53 -7.64
CA LEU A 232 3.20 -30.04 -7.44
C LEU A 232 2.23 -28.92 -7.03
N VAL A 233 2.69 -28.03 -6.15
CA VAL A 233 1.91 -26.88 -5.68
C VAL A 233 1.69 -25.88 -6.82
N LEU A 234 2.72 -25.62 -7.63
CA LEU A 234 2.62 -24.74 -8.79
C LEU A 234 1.77 -25.30 -9.93
N ILE A 235 1.84 -26.60 -10.21
CA ILE A 235 0.99 -27.23 -11.24
C ILE A 235 -0.47 -27.19 -10.81
N PHE A 236 -0.77 -27.52 -9.55
CA PHE A 236 -2.14 -27.53 -9.03
C PHE A 236 -2.75 -26.12 -9.03
N LEU A 237 -2.00 -25.13 -8.55
CA LEU A 237 -2.51 -23.76 -8.46
C LEU A 237 -2.46 -23.03 -9.82
N GLY A 238 -1.42 -23.25 -10.61
CA GLY A 238 -1.29 -22.71 -11.96
C GLY A 238 -2.38 -23.21 -12.90
N SER A 239 -2.75 -24.50 -12.81
CA SER A 239 -3.87 -25.06 -13.57
C SER A 239 -5.22 -24.53 -13.10
N ALA A 240 -5.43 -24.37 -11.79
CA ALA A 240 -6.65 -23.76 -11.25
C ALA A 240 -6.83 -22.29 -11.70
N PHE A 241 -5.75 -21.51 -11.73
CA PHE A 241 -5.79 -20.13 -12.22
C PHE A 241 -5.94 -20.04 -13.74
N TYR A 242 -5.28 -20.91 -14.51
CA TYR A 242 -5.42 -20.99 -15.96
C TYR A 242 -6.85 -21.34 -16.38
N LEU A 243 -7.46 -22.37 -15.75
CA LEU A 243 -8.83 -22.78 -16.03
C LEU A 243 -9.84 -21.70 -15.66
N ARG A 244 -9.63 -21.00 -14.54
CA ARG A 244 -10.50 -19.90 -14.12
C ARG A 244 -10.38 -18.66 -15.01
N GLY A 245 -9.17 -18.30 -15.44
CA GLY A 245 -8.94 -17.21 -16.40
C GLY A 245 -9.55 -17.48 -17.78
N ARG A 246 -9.74 -18.75 -18.14
CA ARG A 246 -10.34 -19.19 -19.40
C ARG A 246 -11.87 -19.20 -19.40
N GLN A 247 -12.53 -19.11 -18.23
CA GLN A 247 -13.98 -19.26 -18.07
C GLN A 247 -14.82 -17.96 -18.06
N GLY A 248 -14.26 -16.76 -18.23
CA GLY A 248 -15.14 -15.57 -18.31
C GLY A 248 -14.50 -14.21 -18.58
N GLU A 249 -15.33 -13.31 -19.12
CA GLU A 249 -15.13 -11.90 -19.50
C GLU A 249 -14.75 -10.95 -18.34
N GLU A 250 -13.87 -11.37 -17.42
CA GLU A 250 -13.39 -10.51 -16.34
C GLU A 250 -12.16 -9.68 -16.78
N LEU A 251 -12.09 -8.43 -16.31
CA LEU A 251 -11.01 -7.44 -16.54
C LEU A 251 -9.58 -7.98 -16.24
N TYR A 252 -9.48 -9.09 -15.51
CA TYR A 252 -8.22 -9.69 -15.05
C TYR A 252 -7.91 -11.08 -15.66
N SER A 253 -8.73 -11.56 -16.60
CA SER A 253 -8.57 -12.88 -17.27
C SER A 253 -7.17 -13.08 -17.88
N LEU A 254 -6.62 -12.06 -18.54
CA LEU A 254 -5.26 -12.06 -19.10
C LEU A 254 -4.17 -12.21 -18.03
N LEU A 255 -4.32 -11.54 -16.88
CA LEU A 255 -3.39 -11.67 -15.76
C LEU A 255 -3.43 -13.10 -15.19
N TYR A 256 -4.60 -13.73 -15.13
CA TYR A 256 -4.74 -15.12 -14.69
C TYR A 256 -4.05 -16.11 -15.61
N VAL A 257 -4.26 -15.97 -16.93
CA VAL A 257 -3.61 -16.81 -17.93
C VAL A 257 -2.09 -16.63 -17.88
N ALA A 258 -1.61 -15.38 -17.80
CA ALA A 258 -0.19 -15.08 -17.67
C ALA A 258 0.41 -15.68 -16.39
N THR A 259 -0.28 -15.57 -15.25
CA THR A 259 0.19 -16.16 -14.00
C THR A 259 0.27 -17.68 -14.10
N GLY A 260 -0.77 -18.33 -14.62
CA GLY A 260 -0.81 -19.78 -14.81
C GLY A 260 0.30 -20.27 -15.74
N MET A 261 0.56 -19.56 -16.85
CA MET A 261 1.65 -19.90 -17.77
C MET A 261 3.02 -19.74 -17.11
N VAL A 262 3.27 -18.66 -16.37
CA VAL A 262 4.54 -18.45 -15.65
C VAL A 262 4.75 -19.56 -14.61
N MET A 263 3.71 -19.99 -13.90
CA MET A 263 3.80 -21.12 -12.96
C MET A 263 4.16 -22.44 -13.67
N VAL A 264 3.54 -22.75 -14.80
CA VAL A 264 3.85 -23.98 -15.56
C VAL A 264 5.26 -23.94 -16.16
N LEU A 265 5.68 -22.80 -16.71
CA LEU A 265 7.02 -22.63 -17.29
C LEU A 265 8.12 -22.72 -16.22
N THR A 266 7.90 -22.12 -15.05
CA THR A 266 8.84 -22.23 -13.93
C THR A 266 8.96 -23.66 -13.42
N THR A 267 7.88 -24.46 -13.43
CA THR A 267 7.99 -25.90 -13.12
C THR A 267 8.79 -26.69 -14.14
N MET A 268 8.66 -26.38 -15.43
CA MET A 268 9.44 -27.06 -16.47
C MET A 268 10.95 -26.79 -16.34
N LEU A 269 11.33 -25.55 -15.99
CA LEU A 269 12.73 -25.17 -15.76
C LEU A 269 13.34 -25.79 -14.50
N VAL A 270 12.54 -26.14 -13.50
CA VAL A 270 13.01 -26.79 -12.26
C VAL A 270 13.26 -28.29 -12.47
N PHE A 271 12.64 -28.90 -13.49
CA PHE A 271 12.77 -30.33 -13.82
C PHE A 271 13.73 -30.64 -14.98
N SER A 272 14.29 -29.63 -15.65
CA SER A 272 15.31 -29.76 -16.71
C SER A 272 16.72 -29.63 -16.18
#